data_AF-A0A7W1BZG6-F1
#
_entry.id   AF-A0A7W1BZG6-F1
#
_cell.length_a   1.000
_cell.length_b   1.000
_cell.length_c   1.000
_cell.angle_alpha   90.00
_cell.angle_beta   90.00
_cell.angle_gamma   90.00
#
_symmetry.space_group_name_H-M   'P 1'
#
loop_
_entity.id
_entity.type
_entity.pdbx_description
1 polymer ?
#
loop_
_entity_poly.entity_id
_entity_poly.type
_entity_poly.pdbx_seq_one_letter_code
_entity_poly.pdbx_strand_id
1 'polypeptide(L)'
;RCCCWLLMTHDRIEGDTFEVTHEFLSEMLGVRRAGITVILGNLQRSGLIQYRRGHVTIRNRKGLEQRACECYGVVRRDFDRLLATKIPPAMFRGEHPATR
;
A
#
# COMPACT_ATOMS: atom_id res chain seq x y z
N ARG A 1 9.95 0.65 -0.78
CA ARG A 1 8.93 1.55 -1.37
C ARG A 1 7.59 0.84 -1.59
N CYS A 2 7.53 -0.32 -2.27
CA CYS A 2 6.28 -1.08 -2.45
C CYS A 2 5.59 -1.46 -1.12
N CYS A 3 6.30 -2.09 -0.17
CA CYS A 3 5.72 -2.40 1.15
C CYS A 3 5.20 -1.16 1.88
N CYS A 4 5.93 -0.04 1.82
CA CYS A 4 5.53 1.24 2.41
C CYS A 4 4.22 1.74 1.80
N TRP A 5 4.10 1.70 0.47
CA TRP A 5 2.90 2.11 -0.24
C TRP A 5 1.71 1.22 0.13
N LEU A 6 1.89 -0.10 0.15
CA LEU A 6 0.84 -1.04 0.57
C LEU A 6 0.36 -0.78 1.99
N LEU A 7 1.27 -0.48 2.91
CA LEU A 7 0.92 -0.16 4.29
C LEU A 7 0.21 1.19 4.41
N MET A 8 0.69 2.23 3.72
CA MET A 8 0.01 3.55 3.70
C MET A 8 -1.40 3.47 3.10
N THR A 9 -1.59 2.65 2.06
CA THR A 9 -2.92 2.41 1.49
C THR A 9 -3.79 1.64 2.47
N HIS A 10 -3.26 0.61 3.12
CA HIS A 10 -3.96 -0.16 4.16
C HIS A 10 -4.38 0.72 5.36
N ASP A 11 -3.54 1.67 5.77
CA ASP A 11 -3.83 2.59 6.87
C ASP A 11 -4.97 3.59 6.56
N ARG A 12 -5.39 3.70 5.29
CA ARG A 12 -6.38 4.70 4.82
C ARG A 12 -7.72 4.09 4.39
N ILE A 13 -7.82 2.78 4.33
CA ILE A 13 -9.04 2.07 3.93
C ILE A 13 -9.67 1.38 5.14
N GLU A 14 -10.95 1.10 5.04
CA GLU A 14 -11.60 0.16 5.94
C GLU A 14 -11.45 -1.27 5.39
N GLY A 15 -10.79 -2.14 6.15
CA GLY A 15 -10.57 -3.55 5.81
C GLY A 15 -9.16 -3.87 5.27
N ASP A 16 -8.97 -5.13 4.87
CA ASP A 16 -7.64 -5.66 4.52
C ASP A 16 -7.40 -5.79 3.01
N THR A 17 -8.42 -5.54 2.19
CA THR A 17 -8.39 -5.75 0.75
C THR A 17 -8.66 -4.48 -0.02
N PHE A 18 -7.88 -4.23 -1.07
CA PHE A 18 -8.06 -3.09 -1.95
C PHE A 18 -7.67 -3.43 -3.40
N GLU A 19 -8.29 -2.70 -4.32
CA GLU A 19 -8.01 -2.81 -5.74
C GLU A 19 -6.71 -2.09 -6.10
N VAL A 20 -5.80 -2.81 -6.72
CA VAL A 20 -4.55 -2.26 -7.22
C VAL A 20 -3.97 -3.16 -8.33
N THR A 21 -3.71 -2.56 -9.49
CA THR A 21 -3.08 -3.28 -10.61
C THR A 21 -1.56 -3.16 -10.56
N HIS A 22 -0.87 -4.10 -11.23
CA HIS A 22 0.59 -3.97 -11.41
C HIS A 22 0.95 -2.70 -12.18
N GLU A 23 0.12 -2.29 -13.14
CA GLU A 23 0.34 -1.09 -13.96
C GLU A 23 0.29 0.15 -13.07
N PHE A 24 -0.77 0.29 -12.28
CA PHE A 24 -0.96 1.40 -11.37
C PHE A 24 0.16 1.50 -10.33
N LEU A 25 0.60 0.37 -9.76
CA LEU A 25 1.75 0.35 -8.85
C LEU A 25 3.07 0.73 -9.55
N SER A 26 3.21 0.41 -10.83
CA SER A 26 4.40 0.73 -11.61
C SER A 26 4.51 2.24 -11.83
N GLU A 27 3.41 2.84 -12.27
CA GLU A 27 3.27 4.29 -12.44
C GLU A 27 3.49 5.01 -11.10
N MET A 28 2.81 4.57 -10.04
CA MET A 28 2.87 5.24 -8.75
C MET A 28 4.22 5.16 -8.05
N LEU A 29 4.99 4.10 -8.31
CA LEU A 29 6.30 3.90 -7.70
C LEU A 29 7.45 4.28 -8.63
N GLY A 30 7.17 4.67 -9.88
CA GLY A 30 8.17 5.02 -10.88
C GLY A 30 9.10 3.84 -11.23
N VAL A 31 8.57 2.61 -11.23
CA VAL A 31 9.34 1.39 -11.51
C VAL A 31 8.73 0.58 -12.65
N ARG A 32 9.52 -0.29 -13.28
CA ARG A 32 9.02 -1.17 -14.35
C ARG A 32 8.02 -2.20 -13.80
N ARG A 33 6.96 -2.49 -14.57
CA ARG A 33 5.94 -3.53 -14.30
C ARG A 33 6.49 -4.92 -13.98
N ALA A 34 7.57 -5.31 -14.66
CA ALA A 34 8.27 -6.56 -14.36
C ALA A 34 8.79 -6.57 -12.90
N GLY A 35 9.31 -5.45 -12.42
CA GLY A 35 9.77 -5.28 -11.03
C GLY A 35 8.62 -5.42 -10.03
N ILE A 36 7.48 -4.76 -10.28
CA ILE A 36 6.27 -4.91 -9.44
C ILE A 36 5.80 -6.36 -9.39
N THR A 37 5.77 -7.04 -10.53
CA THR A 37 5.36 -8.44 -10.61
C THR A 37 6.25 -9.35 -9.75
N VAL A 38 7.57 -9.16 -9.81
CA VAL A 38 8.53 -9.92 -8.99
C VAL A 38 8.35 -9.61 -7.50
N ILE A 39 8.20 -8.32 -7.15
CA ILE A 39 8.05 -7.88 -5.76
C ILE A 39 6.76 -8.45 -5.15
N LEU A 40 5.60 -8.26 -5.80
CA LEU A 40 4.32 -8.78 -5.29
C LEU A 40 4.31 -10.31 -5.25
N GLY A 41 4.94 -10.97 -6.23
CA GLY A 41 5.14 -12.42 -6.21
C GLY A 41 5.95 -12.90 -5.02
N ASN A 42 7.04 -12.20 -4.66
CA ASN A 42 7.84 -12.51 -3.48
C ASN A 42 7.06 -12.30 -2.17
N LEU A 43 6.32 -11.19 -2.07
CA LEU A 43 5.50 -10.90 -0.89
C LEU A 43 4.37 -11.94 -0.73
N GLN A 44 3.76 -12.37 -1.83
CA GLN A 44 2.73 -13.41 -1.81
C GLN A 44 3.31 -14.78 -1.42
N ARG A 45 4.45 -15.19 -1.98
CA ARG A 45 5.12 -16.44 -1.57
C ARG A 45 5.54 -16.43 -0.11
N SER A 46 5.86 -15.25 0.43
CA SER A 46 6.19 -15.07 1.85
C SER A 46 4.95 -15.01 2.77
N GLY A 47 3.74 -15.15 2.22
CA GLY A 47 2.49 -15.10 2.99
C GLY A 47 2.15 -13.71 3.54
N LEU A 48 2.82 -12.65 3.09
CA LEU A 48 2.61 -11.30 3.59
C LEU A 48 1.37 -10.64 2.98
N ILE A 49 1.11 -10.96 1.72
CA ILE A 49 -0.05 -10.50 0.97
C ILE A 49 -0.67 -11.67 0.20
N GLN A 50 -1.90 -11.47 -0.25
CA GLN A 50 -2.49 -12.23 -1.35
C GLN A 50 -2.78 -11.28 -2.50
N TYR A 51 -2.44 -11.68 -3.72
CA TYR A 51 -2.74 -10.94 -4.94
C TYR A 51 -3.59 -11.78 -5.89
N ARG A 52 -4.80 -11.31 -6.20
CA ARG A 52 -5.74 -12.01 -7.09
C ARG A 52 -6.50 -11.00 -7.94
N ARG A 53 -6.42 -11.15 -9.27
CA ARG A 53 -7.24 -10.37 -10.23
C ARG A 53 -7.31 -8.87 -9.92
N GLY A 54 -6.17 -8.21 -9.76
CA GLY A 54 -6.14 -6.77 -9.46
C GLY A 54 -6.47 -6.40 -8.02
N HIS A 55 -6.59 -7.35 -7.10
CA HIS A 55 -6.84 -7.09 -5.69
C HIS A 55 -5.65 -7.54 -4.85
N VAL A 56 -5.24 -6.70 -3.91
CA VAL A 56 -4.30 -7.07 -2.84
C VAL A 56 -5.07 -7.23 -1.54
N THR A 57 -4.81 -8.31 -0.81
CA THR A 57 -5.18 -8.48 0.59
C THR A 57 -3.93 -8.50 1.44
N ILE A 58 -3.85 -7.67 2.47
CA ILE A 58 -2.79 -7.74 3.48
C ILE A 58 -3.07 -8.93 4.41
N ARG A 59 -2.16 -9.89 4.46
CA ARG A 59 -2.30 -11.11 5.28
C ARG A 59 -1.48 -11.07 6.56
N ASN A 60 -0.31 -10.43 6.50
CA ASN A 60 0.55 -10.22 7.64
C ASN A 60 1.12 -8.81 7.62
N ARG A 61 0.37 -7.86 8.19
CA ARG A 61 0.76 -6.45 8.26
C ARG A 61 2.10 -6.27 8.97
N LYS A 62 2.29 -6.93 10.12
CA LYS A 62 3.53 -6.86 10.90
C LYS A 62 4.75 -7.39 10.12
N GLY A 63 4.58 -8.48 9.38
CA GLY A 63 5.63 -9.01 8.50
C GLY A 63 5.92 -8.07 7.32
N LEU A 64 4.91 -7.38 6.80
CA LEU A 64 5.08 -6.38 5.74
C LEU A 64 5.81 -5.14 6.23
N GLU A 65 5.58 -4.71 7.48
CA GLU A 65 6.32 -3.63 8.15
C GLU A 65 7.81 -3.96 8.30
N GLN A 66 8.14 -5.20 8.69
CA GLN A 66 9.53 -5.66 8.79
C GLN A 66 10.26 -5.68 7.45
N ARG A 67 9.51 -5.81 6.34
CA ARG A 67 10.05 -5.77 4.97
C ARG A 67 10.02 -4.37 4.36
N ALA A 68 9.32 -3.42 4.98
CA ALA A 68 9.45 -2.02 4.62
C ALA A 68 10.84 -1.54 5.08
N CYS A 69 11.46 -0.62 4.33
CA CYS A 69 12.73 -0.01 4.75
C CYS A 69 12.60 0.49 6.20
N GLU A 70 13.68 0.47 6.98
CA GLU A 70 13.78 1.20 8.26
C GLU A 70 13.28 2.66 8.16
N CYS A 71 13.44 3.26 6.98
CA CYS A 71 12.87 4.53 6.55
C CYS A 71 11.36 4.66 6.82
N TYR A 72 10.57 3.59 6.61
CA TYR A 72 9.12 3.60 6.81
C TYR A 72 8.75 3.71 8.29
N GLY A 73 9.49 3.03 9.17
CA GLY A 73 9.29 3.14 10.61
C GLY A 73 9.60 4.56 11.11
N VAL A 74 10.61 5.22 10.54
CA VAL A 74 10.92 6.64 10.83
C VAL A 74 9.81 7.55 10.31
N VAL A 75 9.45 7.46 9.03
CA VAL A 75 8.41 8.30 8.41
C VAL A 75 7.05 8.10 9.07
N ARG A 76 6.65 6.87 9.42
CA ARG A 76 5.37 6.64 10.10
C ARG A 76 5.37 7.20 11.51
N ARG A 77 6.45 7.04 12.28
CA ARG A 77 6.54 7.66 13.61
C ARG A 77 6.48 9.18 13.55
N ASP A 78 7.11 9.79 12.55
CA ASP A 78 7.05 11.24 12.34
C ASP A 78 5.65 11.67 11.88
N PHE A 79 5.02 10.90 10.99
CA PHE A 79 3.65 11.15 10.53
C PHE A 79 2.62 11.01 11.65
N ASP A 80 2.72 9.97 12.48
CA ASP A 80 1.86 9.73 13.65
C ASP A 80 2.02 10.87 14.68
N ARG A 81 3.25 11.36 14.90
CA ARG A 81 3.53 12.51 15.77
C ARG A 81 2.93 13.81 15.22
N LEU A 82 3.04 14.04 13.92
CA LEU A 82 2.50 15.24 13.27
C LEU A 82 0.96 15.22 13.26
N LEU A 83 0.34 14.07 12.96
CA LEU A 83 -1.11 13.92 12.94
C LEU A 83 -1.77 13.87 14.33
N ALA A 84 -1.03 13.49 15.38
CA ALA A 84 -1.49 13.64 16.75
C ALA A 84 -1.78 15.11 17.14
N THR A 85 -1.39 16.09 16.31
CA THR A 85 -1.52 17.53 16.57
C THR A 85 -2.52 18.26 15.65
N LYS A 86 -3.56 17.57 15.13
CA LYS A 86 -4.76 18.08 14.40
C LYS A 86 -4.70 17.95 12.87
N ILE A 87 -5.37 16.93 12.30
CA ILE A 87 -6.13 17.02 11.02
C ILE A 87 -7.29 16.00 11.06
N PRO A 88 -8.58 16.40 10.98
CA PRO A 88 -9.69 15.46 10.85
C PRO A 88 -9.70 14.78 9.46
N PRO A 89 -10.05 13.47 9.38
CA PRO A 89 -9.97 12.68 8.16
C PRO A 89 -11.17 12.96 7.24
N ALA A 90 -11.13 14.05 6.50
CA ALA A 90 -12.11 14.31 5.45
C ALA A 90 -11.51 15.16 4.32
N MET A 91 -10.73 14.55 3.41
CA MET A 91 -10.37 15.27 2.17
C MET A 91 -10.09 14.45 0.91
N PHE A 92 -10.54 13.21 0.76
CA PHE A 92 -10.61 12.61 -0.58
C PHE A 92 -12.00 12.06 -0.83
N ARG A 93 -12.89 12.97 -1.22
CA ARG A 93 -14.17 12.66 -1.84
C ARG A 93 -13.84 12.04 -3.19
N GLY A 94 -14.21 10.78 -3.37
CA GLY A 94 -14.02 10.07 -4.63
C GLY A 94 -14.67 10.81 -5.79
N GLU A 95 -13.92 10.97 -6.87
CA GLU A 95 -14.45 11.21 -8.20
C GLU A 95 -14.03 10.04 -9.09
N HIS A 96 -14.96 9.08 -9.19
CA HIS A 96 -14.96 8.06 -10.24
C HIS A 96 -15.45 8.72 -11.54
N PRO A 97 -14.71 8.67 -12.65
CA PRO A 97 -15.35 8.77 -13.95
C PRO A 97 -15.99 7.42 -14.27
N ALA A 98 -17.32 7.41 -14.28
CA ALA A 98 -18.12 6.32 -14.84
C ALA A 98 -17.67 6.02 -16.27
N THR A 99 -17.17 4.81 -16.51
CA THR A 99 -16.81 4.34 -17.85
C THR A 99 -18.09 3.85 -18.53
N ARG A 100 -18.48 4.53 -19.61
CA ARG A 100 -19.40 4.02 -20.64
C ARG A 100 -18.58 3.54 -21.82
#